data_AF-A0A8X6NCW4-F1
#
_entry.id   AF-A0A8X6NCW4-F1
#
_cell.length_a   1.000
_cell.length_b   1.000
_cell.length_c   1.000
_cell.angle_alpha   90.00
_cell.angle_beta   90.00
_cell.angle_gamma   90.00
#
_symmetry.space_group_name_H-M   'P 1'
#
loop_
_entity.id
_entity.type
_entity.pdbx_description
1 polymer ?
#
loop_
_entity_poly.entity_id
_entity_poly.type
_entity_poly.pdbx_seq_one_letter_code
_entity_poly.pdbx_strand_id
1 'polypeptide(L)'
;SVVNYYEYMQQFSFSVIANGSNGVENYFFIAGFLITFIRWRKPIDIPKINLPKLLLKPYIRMSFFQLLVIALFLMLPLFGNGPFWGDFVGPYLQSCRDRWWLNLFYIQNYWQSDDTCLYHTWLLAAIMQLYIVAVIVVWILIKKPNIGFILIITIVICGMAAVGAIVFIHKLPGALSMYLLDGVSGPQMWNTLFIKTFDHVGSFSIGLVTGYIIAKHKDSFNFGK
;
A
#
# COMPACT_ATOMS: atom_id res chain seq x y z
N SER A 1 36.30 -5.46 -1.01
CA SER A 1 36.44 -4.00 -1.02
C SER A 1 35.05 -3.40 -1.16
N VAL A 2 34.68 -2.42 -0.33
CA VAL A 2 33.37 -1.74 -0.40
C VAL A 2 33.12 -1.13 -1.79
N VAL A 3 34.20 -0.76 -2.51
CA VAL A 3 34.18 -0.29 -3.90
C VAL A 3 33.57 -1.31 -4.87
N ASN A 4 33.92 -2.61 -4.77
CA ASN A 4 33.33 -3.65 -5.62
C ASN A 4 31.82 -3.82 -5.38
N TYR A 5 31.33 -3.51 -4.17
CA TYR A 5 29.91 -3.59 -3.85
C TYR A 5 29.13 -2.45 -4.52
N TYR A 6 29.66 -1.22 -4.51
CA TYR A 6 29.06 -0.09 -5.22
C TYR A 6 29.06 -0.29 -6.74
N GLU A 7 30.16 -0.79 -7.32
CA GLU A 7 30.22 -1.10 -8.75
C GLU A 7 29.24 -2.22 -9.15
N TYR A 8 29.08 -3.25 -8.30
CA TYR A 8 28.06 -4.29 -8.51
C TYR A 8 26.65 -3.72 -8.47
N MET A 9 26.37 -2.86 -7.49
CA MET A 9 25.09 -2.17 -7.36
C MET A 9 24.79 -1.26 -8.54
N GLN A 10 25.75 -0.88 -9.39
CA GLN A 10 25.55 -0.04 -10.58
C GLN A 10 25.33 -0.82 -11.88
N GLN A 11 25.40 -2.16 -11.85
CA GLN A 11 25.22 -2.97 -13.05
C GLN A 11 23.77 -2.98 -13.56
N PHE A 12 23.60 -3.03 -14.88
CA PHE A 12 22.28 -3.11 -15.51
C PHE A 12 21.49 -4.35 -15.05
N SER A 13 22.14 -5.49 -14.83
CA SER A 13 21.50 -6.72 -14.32
C SER A 13 20.90 -6.52 -12.93
N PHE A 14 21.59 -5.75 -12.08
CA PHE A 14 21.09 -5.40 -10.75
C PHE A 14 19.92 -4.39 -10.85
N SER A 15 19.68 -3.76 -12.01
CA SER A 15 18.68 -2.69 -12.15
C SER A 15 17.26 -3.21 -11.94
N VAL A 16 17.03 -4.46 -12.29
CA VAL A 16 15.77 -5.16 -12.02
C VAL A 16 15.54 -5.32 -10.52
N ILE A 17 16.57 -5.75 -9.78
CA ILE A 17 16.49 -6.00 -8.33
C ILE A 17 16.28 -4.69 -7.59
N ALA A 18 17.04 -3.66 -7.94
CA ALA A 18 17.01 -2.40 -7.22
C ALA A 18 15.83 -1.48 -7.57
N ASN A 19 15.06 -1.79 -8.63
CA ASN A 19 13.72 -1.24 -8.86
C ASN A 19 12.59 -2.13 -8.32
N GLY A 20 12.91 -3.17 -7.54
CA GLY A 20 11.94 -4.12 -7.01
C GLY A 20 10.86 -3.50 -6.12
N SER A 21 11.13 -2.33 -5.53
CA SER A 21 10.16 -1.51 -4.79
C SER A 21 8.92 -1.15 -5.62
N ASN A 22 9.08 -0.90 -6.93
CA ASN A 22 7.96 -0.65 -7.84
C ASN A 22 7.02 -1.85 -8.00
N GLY A 23 7.49 -3.06 -7.66
CA GLY A 23 6.66 -4.26 -7.63
C GLY A 23 5.48 -4.14 -6.66
N VAL A 24 5.58 -3.26 -5.66
CA VAL A 24 4.51 -3.04 -4.68
C VAL A 24 3.24 -2.46 -5.33
N GLU A 25 3.37 -1.69 -6.41
CA GLU A 25 2.26 -1.10 -7.15
C GLU A 25 1.27 -2.17 -7.68
N ASN A 26 1.74 -3.40 -7.93
CA ASN A 26 0.89 -4.50 -8.33
C ASN A 26 -0.16 -4.85 -7.26
N TYR A 27 0.19 -4.79 -5.98
CA TYR A 27 -0.75 -5.09 -4.90
C TYR A 27 -1.85 -4.03 -4.82
N PHE A 28 -1.51 -2.76 -5.01
CA PHE A 28 -2.47 -1.66 -5.04
C PHE A 28 -3.39 -1.74 -6.26
N PHE A 29 -2.83 -2.04 -7.43
CA PHE A 29 -3.62 -2.30 -8.64
C PHE A 29 -4.62 -3.45 -8.43
N ILE A 30 -4.16 -4.60 -7.92
CA ILE A 30 -5.01 -5.77 -7.65
C ILE A 30 -6.09 -5.42 -6.63
N ALA A 31 -5.74 -4.69 -5.56
CA ALA A 31 -6.70 -4.28 -4.55
C ALA A 31 -7.82 -3.42 -5.15
N GLY A 32 -7.49 -2.40 -5.95
CA GLY A 32 -8.47 -1.57 -6.66
C GLY A 32 -9.30 -2.38 -7.65
N PHE A 33 -8.65 -3.21 -8.47
CA PHE A 33 -9.30 -4.07 -9.46
C PHE A 33 -10.37 -4.96 -8.85
N LEU A 34 -10.05 -5.67 -7.76
CA LEU A 34 -10.98 -6.61 -7.13
C LEU A 34 -12.22 -5.93 -6.56
N ILE A 35 -12.10 -4.69 -6.07
CA ILE A 35 -13.22 -3.94 -5.48
C ILE A 35 -14.33 -3.73 -6.52
N THR A 36 -13.99 -3.19 -7.68
CA THR A 36 -14.96 -2.91 -8.74
C THR A 36 -15.33 -4.17 -9.51
N PHE A 37 -14.38 -5.06 -9.78
CA PHE A 37 -14.63 -6.30 -10.51
C PHE A 37 -15.66 -7.19 -9.79
N ILE A 38 -15.46 -7.47 -8.50
CA ILE A 38 -16.39 -8.31 -7.73
C ILE A 38 -17.77 -7.63 -7.61
N ARG A 39 -17.80 -6.30 -7.51
CA ARG A 39 -19.05 -5.56 -7.34
C ARG A 39 -19.93 -5.59 -8.59
N TRP A 40 -19.36 -5.33 -9.77
CA TRP A 40 -20.08 -5.28 -11.05
C TRP A 40 -20.29 -6.64 -11.69
N ARG A 41 -19.58 -7.68 -11.25
CA ARG A 41 -19.84 -9.07 -11.65
C ARG A 41 -21.10 -9.66 -11.00
N LYS A 42 -21.58 -9.09 -9.90
CA LYS A 42 -22.82 -9.54 -9.25
C LYS A 42 -24.05 -9.02 -10.01
N PRO A 43 -25.15 -9.80 -10.08
CA PRO A 43 -26.37 -9.39 -10.75
C PRO A 43 -26.93 -8.08 -10.16
N ILE A 44 -27.59 -7.30 -11.03
CA ILE A 44 -27.99 -5.89 -10.85
C ILE A 44 -28.97 -5.69 -9.68
N ASP A 45 -29.67 -6.76 -9.24
CA ASP A 45 -30.73 -6.73 -8.22
C ASP A 45 -30.28 -6.48 -6.77
N ILE A 46 -29.03 -6.04 -6.54
CA ILE A 46 -28.56 -5.65 -5.19
C ILE A 46 -28.31 -4.13 -5.13
N PRO A 47 -29.36 -3.32 -4.97
CA PRO A 47 -29.24 -1.86 -4.85
C PRO A 47 -28.78 -1.43 -3.45
N LYS A 48 -28.86 -2.30 -2.43
CA LYS A 48 -28.50 -1.96 -1.04
C LYS A 48 -27.05 -2.32 -0.73
N ILE A 49 -26.17 -1.32 -0.80
CA ILE A 49 -24.82 -1.43 -0.23
C ILE A 49 -24.93 -1.22 1.27
N ASN A 50 -24.76 -2.30 2.04
CA ASN A 50 -24.59 -2.19 3.48
C ASN A 50 -23.18 -1.67 3.77
N LEU A 51 -23.04 -0.34 3.84
CA LEU A 51 -21.77 0.35 4.06
C LEU A 51 -21.01 -0.18 5.29
N PRO A 52 -21.65 -0.38 6.47
CA PRO A 52 -20.95 -0.93 7.63
C PRO A 52 -20.43 -2.34 7.40
N LYS A 53 -21.21 -3.20 6.74
CA LYS A 53 -20.79 -4.58 6.44
C LYS A 53 -19.63 -4.62 5.43
N LEU A 54 -19.61 -3.68 4.49
CA LEU A 54 -18.57 -3.55 3.48
C LEU A 54 -17.24 -3.11 4.09
N LEU A 55 -17.27 -2.23 5.09
CA LEU A 55 -16.06 -1.78 5.79
C LEU A 55 -15.60 -2.76 6.88
N LEU A 56 -16.55 -3.29 7.67
CA LEU A 56 -16.23 -4.09 8.85
C LEU A 56 -15.66 -5.46 8.50
N LYS A 57 -16.17 -6.13 7.45
CA LYS A 57 -15.70 -7.48 7.08
C LYS A 57 -14.22 -7.49 6.64
N PRO A 58 -13.76 -6.63 5.71
CA PRO A 58 -12.35 -6.53 5.36
C PRO A 58 -11.51 -6.05 6.53
N TYR A 59 -11.99 -5.06 7.30
CA TYR A 59 -11.29 -4.55 8.47
C TYR A 59 -11.01 -5.65 9.49
N ILE A 60 -12.02 -6.42 9.91
CA ILE A 60 -11.84 -7.53 10.86
C ILE A 60 -10.88 -8.56 10.28
N ARG A 61 -11.05 -8.95 9.00
CA ARG A 61 -10.18 -9.96 8.37
C ARG A 61 -8.72 -9.51 8.38
N MET A 62 -8.42 -8.30 7.91
CA MET A 62 -7.05 -7.79 7.82
C MET A 62 -6.45 -7.50 9.19
N SER A 63 -7.23 -6.93 10.11
CA SER A 63 -6.77 -6.62 11.47
C SER A 63 -6.44 -7.89 12.24
N PHE A 64 -7.25 -8.95 12.10
CA PHE A 64 -7.00 -10.24 12.74
C PHE A 64 -5.64 -10.82 12.35
N PHE A 65 -5.36 -10.91 11.04
CA PHE A 65 -4.07 -11.43 10.57
C PHE A 65 -2.89 -10.54 10.99
N GLN A 66 -3.06 -9.21 10.95
CA GLN A 66 -2.01 -8.29 11.35
C GLN A 66 -1.68 -8.40 12.85
N LEU A 67 -2.70 -8.45 13.71
CA LEU A 67 -2.51 -8.63 15.14
C LEU A 67 -1.91 -10.00 15.48
N LEU A 68 -2.28 -11.05 14.74
CA LEU A 68 -1.67 -12.36 14.88
C LEU A 68 -0.17 -12.32 14.59
N VAL A 69 0.25 -11.67 13.51
CA VAL A 69 1.67 -11.51 13.17
C VAL A 69 2.42 -10.70 14.22
N ILE A 70 1.83 -9.60 14.71
CA ILE A 70 2.42 -8.80 15.79
C ILE A 70 2.56 -9.63 17.08
N ALA A 71 1.54 -10.43 17.43
CA ALA A 71 1.59 -11.29 18.60
C ALA A 71 2.68 -12.38 18.47
N LEU A 72 2.80 -13.02 17.31
CA LEU A 72 3.87 -13.97 17.03
C LEU A 72 5.26 -13.32 17.12
N PHE A 73 5.39 -12.09 16.63
CA PHE A 73 6.64 -11.33 16.71
C PHE A 73 6.99 -10.97 18.16
N LEU A 74 6.02 -10.61 18.98
CA LEU A 74 6.24 -10.37 20.42
C LEU A 74 6.68 -11.62 21.18
N MET A 75 6.34 -12.82 20.68
CA MET A 75 6.78 -14.11 21.23
C MET A 75 8.16 -14.56 20.71
N LEU A 76 8.75 -13.85 19.75
CA LEU A 76 10.02 -14.20 19.12
C LEU A 76 11.19 -14.42 20.11
N PRO A 77 11.32 -13.69 21.24
CA PRO A 77 12.33 -13.96 22.26
C PRO A 77 12.34 -15.38 22.82
N LEU A 78 11.19 -16.06 22.80
CA LEU A 78 11.06 -17.42 23.35
C LEU A 78 11.71 -18.48 22.42
N PHE A 79 11.95 -18.13 21.16
CA PHE A 79 12.41 -19.06 20.12
C PHE A 79 13.88 -18.91 19.74
N GLY A 80 14.60 -17.95 20.31
CA GLY A 80 16.00 -17.68 19.97
C GLY A 80 16.82 -17.30 21.18
N ASN A 81 18.02 -17.86 21.27
CA ASN A 81 19.04 -17.50 22.25
C ASN A 81 20.37 -17.38 21.52
N GLY A 82 20.88 -16.16 21.41
CA GLY A 82 22.16 -15.87 20.77
C GLY A 82 22.77 -14.59 21.33
N PRO A 83 24.10 -14.42 21.24
CA PRO A 83 24.80 -13.30 21.86
C PRO A 83 24.36 -11.93 21.33
N PHE A 84 23.91 -11.85 20.08
CA PHE A 84 23.38 -10.63 19.45
C PHE A 84 21.84 -10.60 19.37
N TRP A 85 21.15 -11.61 19.90
CA TRP A 85 19.70 -11.75 19.74
C TRP A 85 18.93 -10.63 20.42
N GLY A 86 19.32 -10.26 21.64
CA GLY A 86 18.71 -9.17 22.39
C GLY A 86 18.88 -7.82 21.69
N ASP A 87 20.07 -7.54 21.15
CA ASP A 87 20.37 -6.28 20.47
C ASP A 87 19.63 -6.18 19.13
N PHE A 88 19.48 -7.30 18.41
CA PHE A 88 18.79 -7.32 17.13
C PHE A 88 17.28 -7.21 17.29
N VAL A 89 16.68 -7.95 18.24
CA VAL A 89 15.22 -8.07 18.37
C VAL A 89 14.64 -7.04 19.36
N GLY A 90 15.41 -6.66 20.38
CA GLY A 90 14.99 -5.77 21.47
C GLY A 90 14.37 -4.44 21.02
N PRO A 91 15.02 -3.67 20.14
CA PRO A 91 14.47 -2.40 19.66
C PRO A 91 13.09 -2.56 18.99
N TYR A 92 12.93 -3.55 18.12
CA TYR A 92 11.66 -3.82 17.44
C TYR A 92 10.56 -4.26 18.41
N LEU A 93 10.89 -5.07 19.42
CA LEU A 93 9.93 -5.46 20.44
C LEU A 93 9.46 -4.28 21.27
N GLN A 94 10.35 -3.32 21.56
CA GLN A 94 9.97 -2.11 22.28
C GLN A 94 9.03 -1.26 21.44
N SER A 95 9.37 -0.98 20.18
CA SER A 95 8.48 -0.28 19.25
C SER A 95 7.13 -0.98 19.11
N CYS A 96 7.11 -2.31 19.05
CA CYS A 96 5.86 -3.07 19.03
C CYS A 96 5.05 -2.95 20.32
N ARG A 97 5.68 -3.04 21.50
CA ARG A 97 4.97 -2.88 22.77
C ARG A 97 4.31 -1.50 22.91
N ASP A 98 4.99 -0.47 22.44
CA ASP A 98 4.52 0.91 22.63
C ASP A 98 3.52 1.34 21.54
N ARG A 99 3.62 0.76 20.33
CA ARG A 99 2.92 1.29 19.14
C ARG A 99 2.11 0.25 18.35
N TRP A 100 1.92 -0.97 18.84
CA TRP A 100 1.08 -1.97 18.16
C TRP A 100 -0.32 -1.43 17.83
N TRP A 101 -0.90 -0.60 18.70
CA TRP A 101 -2.24 -0.03 18.56
C TRP A 101 -2.38 0.86 17.31
N LEU A 102 -1.31 1.50 16.83
CA LEU A 102 -1.36 2.30 15.58
C LEU A 102 -1.74 1.44 14.38
N ASN A 103 -1.34 0.17 14.39
CA ASN A 103 -1.63 -0.80 13.34
C ASN A 103 -3.12 -1.19 13.35
N LEU A 104 -3.77 -1.20 14.52
CA LEU A 104 -5.22 -1.46 14.63
C LEU A 104 -6.03 -0.39 13.89
N PHE A 105 -5.63 0.87 14.01
CA PHE A 105 -6.29 2.00 13.34
C PHE A 105 -5.76 2.28 11.93
N TYR A 106 -4.71 1.57 11.49
CA TYR A 106 -4.04 1.79 10.21
C TYR A 106 -3.53 3.22 10.02
N ILE A 107 -3.01 3.86 11.08
CA ILE A 107 -2.53 5.26 11.04
C ILE A 107 -1.00 5.38 11.08
N GLN A 108 -0.28 4.26 11.17
CA GLN A 108 1.17 4.22 11.31
C GLN A 108 1.94 4.85 10.13
N ASN A 109 1.31 4.95 8.95
CA ASN A 109 1.91 5.63 7.80
C ASN A 109 2.00 7.14 7.98
N TYR A 110 1.22 7.74 8.88
CA TYR A 110 1.19 9.19 9.11
C TYR A 110 1.67 9.58 10.51
N TRP A 111 1.53 8.69 11.49
CA TRP A 111 1.92 8.96 12.87
C TRP A 111 3.31 8.39 13.18
N GLN A 112 4.33 9.26 13.20
CA GLN A 112 5.70 8.96 13.63
C GLN A 112 6.23 7.62 13.05
N SER A 113 6.41 7.61 11.74
CA SER A 113 6.65 6.40 10.94
C SER A 113 8.02 5.73 11.12
N ASP A 114 8.96 6.41 11.78
CA ASP A 114 10.30 5.89 12.05
C ASP A 114 10.29 4.73 13.07
N ASP A 115 9.32 4.74 14.00
CA ASP A 115 9.21 3.76 15.08
C ASP A 115 8.01 2.81 14.87
N THR A 116 7.74 2.39 13.64
CA THR A 116 6.67 1.40 13.42
C THR A 116 7.02 0.05 14.03
N CYS A 117 6.01 -0.65 14.57
CA CYS A 117 6.19 -1.97 15.16
C CYS A 117 6.84 -2.97 14.18
N LEU A 118 6.24 -3.10 13.00
CA LEU A 118 6.73 -3.98 11.95
C LEU A 118 6.78 -3.21 10.64
N TYR A 119 7.95 -3.16 10.03
CA TYR A 119 8.20 -2.36 8.82
C TYR A 119 7.14 -2.62 7.74
N HIS A 120 6.91 -3.88 7.36
CA HIS A 120 5.99 -4.27 6.28
C HIS A 120 4.50 -3.93 6.51
N THR A 121 4.09 -3.51 7.71
CA THR A 121 2.69 -3.17 8.01
C THR A 121 2.21 -1.90 7.29
N TRP A 122 3.12 -1.07 6.80
CA TRP A 122 2.79 0.15 6.06
C TRP A 122 1.91 -0.14 4.83
N LEU A 123 2.16 -1.27 4.15
CA LEU A 123 1.43 -1.68 2.97
C LEU A 123 -0.04 -1.97 3.31
N LEU A 124 -0.28 -2.66 4.43
CA LEU A 124 -1.64 -2.99 4.85
C LEU A 124 -2.42 -1.75 5.27
N ALA A 125 -1.76 -0.79 5.92
CA ALA A 125 -2.34 0.51 6.22
C ALA A 125 -2.71 1.29 4.97
N ALA A 126 -1.79 1.40 4.00
CA ALA A 126 -2.06 2.09 2.74
C ALA A 126 -3.24 1.45 1.99
N ILE A 127 -3.29 0.12 1.90
CA ILE A 127 -4.41 -0.61 1.26
C ILE A 127 -5.72 -0.33 1.99
N MET A 128 -5.75 -0.36 3.33
CA MET A 128 -6.99 -0.11 4.09
C MET A 128 -7.46 1.34 3.98
N GLN A 129 -6.54 2.30 3.99
CA GLN A 129 -6.85 3.72 3.79
C GLN A 129 -7.44 3.95 2.38
N LEU A 130 -6.82 3.39 1.34
CA LEU A 130 -7.36 3.44 -0.02
C LEU A 130 -8.70 2.72 -0.14
N TYR A 131 -8.88 1.59 0.56
CA TYR A 131 -10.15 0.86 0.57
C TYR A 131 -11.29 1.72 1.12
N ILE A 132 -11.06 2.45 2.21
CA ILE A 132 -12.05 3.36 2.80
C ILE A 132 -12.46 4.44 1.78
N VAL A 133 -11.50 5.06 1.10
CA VAL A 133 -11.76 6.04 0.04
C VAL A 133 -12.51 5.38 -1.14
N ALA A 134 -12.09 4.19 -1.55
CA ALA A 134 -12.69 3.45 -2.65
C ALA A 134 -14.15 3.11 -2.40
N VAL A 135 -14.53 2.79 -1.17
CA VAL A 135 -15.92 2.51 -0.81
C VAL A 135 -16.82 3.72 -1.09
N ILE A 136 -16.35 4.93 -0.79
CA ILE A 136 -17.07 6.19 -1.11
C ILE A 136 -17.14 6.38 -2.62
N VAL A 137 -16.01 6.23 -3.32
CA VAL A 137 -15.93 6.35 -4.78
C VAL A 137 -16.88 5.37 -5.47
N VAL A 138 -16.88 4.11 -5.05
CA VAL A 138 -17.74 3.04 -5.60
C VAL A 138 -19.21 3.31 -5.32
N TRP A 139 -19.55 3.81 -4.13
CA TRP A 139 -20.92 4.21 -3.82
C TRP A 139 -21.43 5.30 -4.77
N ILE A 140 -20.58 6.29 -5.07
CA ILE A 140 -20.88 7.34 -6.07
C ILE A 140 -20.97 6.73 -7.47
N LEU A 141 -20.01 5.88 -7.85
CA LEU A 141 -19.93 5.24 -9.17
C LEU A 141 -21.18 4.40 -9.49
N ILE A 142 -21.79 3.76 -8.47
CA ILE A 142 -23.04 3.01 -8.61
C ILE A 142 -24.24 3.93 -8.87
N LYS A 143 -24.30 5.09 -8.21
CA LYS A 143 -25.42 6.03 -8.37
C LYS A 143 -25.28 6.89 -9.62
N LYS A 144 -24.08 7.39 -9.89
CA LYS A 144 -23.76 8.37 -10.93
C LYS A 144 -22.35 8.07 -11.49
N PRO A 145 -22.24 7.23 -12.53
CA PRO A 145 -20.94 6.80 -13.05
C PRO A 145 -20.06 7.96 -13.52
N ASN A 146 -20.63 8.96 -14.20
CA ASN A 146 -19.88 10.13 -14.68
C ASN A 146 -19.21 10.89 -13.52
N ILE A 147 -19.92 11.11 -12.42
CA ILE A 147 -19.37 11.77 -11.23
C ILE A 147 -18.31 10.89 -10.56
N GLY A 148 -18.54 9.58 -10.50
CA GLY A 148 -17.55 8.64 -9.97
C GLY A 148 -16.23 8.65 -10.74
N PHE A 149 -16.27 8.70 -12.07
CA PHE A 149 -15.06 8.82 -12.89
C PHE A 149 -14.36 10.17 -12.73
N ILE A 150 -15.11 11.27 -12.69
CA ILE A 150 -14.53 12.60 -12.40
C ILE A 150 -13.82 12.57 -11.04
N LEU A 151 -14.43 11.98 -10.01
CA LEU A 151 -13.83 11.87 -8.69
C LEU A 151 -12.54 11.05 -8.71
N ILE A 152 -12.50 9.92 -9.43
CA ILE A 152 -11.27 9.11 -9.59
C ILE A 152 -10.17 9.94 -10.25
N ILE A 153 -10.47 10.65 -11.34
CA ILE A 153 -9.50 11.50 -12.04
C ILE A 153 -8.98 12.60 -11.12
N THR A 154 -9.87 13.28 -10.38
CA THR A 154 -9.47 14.32 -9.41
C THR A 154 -8.54 13.75 -8.33
N ILE A 155 -8.87 12.58 -7.77
CA ILE A 155 -8.04 11.92 -6.75
C ILE A 155 -6.64 11.62 -7.29
N VAL A 156 -6.53 11.11 -8.53
CA VAL A 156 -5.24 10.83 -9.17
C VAL A 156 -4.45 12.11 -9.41
N ILE A 157 -5.07 13.17 -9.95
CA ILE A 157 -4.40 14.45 -10.19
C ILE A 157 -3.91 15.06 -8.88
N CYS A 158 -4.73 15.06 -7.83
CA CYS A 158 -4.34 15.54 -6.51
C CYS A 158 -3.17 14.73 -5.92
N GLY A 159 -3.20 13.39 -6.06
CA GLY A 159 -2.11 12.53 -5.62
C GLY A 159 -0.80 12.83 -6.36
N MET A 160 -0.85 12.91 -7.69
CA MET A 160 0.30 13.26 -8.53
C MET A 160 0.86 14.64 -8.19
N ALA A 161 -0.01 15.64 -7.98
CA ALA A 161 0.41 16.98 -7.58
C ALA A 161 1.07 16.99 -6.19
N ALA A 162 0.53 16.23 -5.23
CA ALA A 162 1.12 16.10 -3.90
C ALA A 162 2.51 15.44 -3.95
N VAL A 163 2.64 14.33 -4.68
CA VAL A 163 3.94 13.65 -4.90
C VAL A 163 4.93 14.61 -5.56
N GLY A 164 4.53 15.27 -6.65
CA GLY A 164 5.39 16.22 -7.36
C GLY A 164 5.84 17.40 -6.48
N ALA A 165 4.94 17.95 -5.67
CA ALA A 165 5.26 19.03 -4.74
C ALA A 165 6.27 18.57 -3.67
N ILE A 166 6.06 17.40 -3.07
CA ILE A 166 6.96 16.85 -2.03
C ILE A 166 8.35 16.58 -2.61
N VAL A 167 8.41 15.92 -3.78
CA VAL A 167 9.68 15.64 -4.46
C VAL A 167 10.44 16.92 -4.78
N PHE A 168 9.74 17.96 -5.26
CA PHE A 168 10.35 19.25 -5.58
C PHE A 168 10.86 19.99 -4.33
N ILE A 169 10.04 20.07 -3.26
CA ILE A 169 10.39 20.78 -2.02
C ILE A 169 11.56 20.12 -1.31
N HIS A 170 11.52 18.79 -1.19
CA HIS A 170 12.53 18.02 -0.46
C HIS A 170 13.73 17.59 -1.31
N LYS A 171 13.76 17.98 -2.60
CA LYS A 171 14.81 17.60 -3.57
C LYS A 171 15.08 16.10 -3.58
N LEU A 172 14.00 15.31 -3.49
CA LEU A 172 14.08 13.85 -3.47
C LEU A 172 14.27 13.29 -4.88
N PRO A 173 14.84 12.09 -5.03
CA PRO A 173 14.83 11.40 -6.31
C PRO A 173 13.40 11.07 -6.74
N GLY A 174 13.14 11.05 -8.05
CA GLY A 174 11.80 10.83 -8.61
C GLY A 174 11.26 9.40 -8.48
N ALA A 175 12.05 8.45 -7.97
CA ALA A 175 11.63 7.07 -7.71
C ALA A 175 12.43 6.48 -6.54
N LEU A 176 11.79 5.62 -5.72
CA LEU A 176 12.44 4.85 -4.67
C LEU A 176 13.21 3.67 -5.30
N SER A 177 14.18 3.99 -6.15
CA SER A 177 15.11 3.00 -6.70
C SER A 177 16.31 2.91 -5.78
N MET A 178 16.75 1.71 -5.40
CA MET A 178 17.90 1.55 -4.48
C MET A 178 19.19 2.20 -5.01
N TYR A 179 19.27 2.50 -6.31
CA TYR A 179 20.36 3.26 -6.94
C TYR A 179 20.42 4.74 -6.58
N LEU A 180 19.26 5.33 -6.28
CA LEU A 180 19.11 6.78 -6.05
C LEU A 180 19.20 7.13 -4.56
N LEU A 181 19.42 6.13 -3.71
CA LEU A 181 19.38 6.26 -2.26
C LEU A 181 20.80 6.18 -1.70
N ASP A 182 21.38 7.35 -1.46
CA ASP A 182 22.44 7.49 -0.46
C ASP A 182 21.83 7.27 0.94
N GLY A 183 22.67 6.99 1.95
CA GLY A 183 22.21 6.70 3.31
C GLY A 183 21.34 7.79 3.96
N VAL A 184 21.26 8.98 3.37
CA VAL A 184 20.44 10.11 3.81
C VAL A 184 19.12 10.21 3.01
N SER A 185 19.17 10.10 1.68
CA SER A 185 17.96 10.26 0.83
C SER A 185 17.02 9.06 0.94
N GLY A 186 17.53 7.87 1.23
CA GLY A 186 16.74 6.63 1.43
C GLY A 186 15.70 6.75 2.54
N PRO A 187 16.12 6.92 3.80
CA PRO A 187 15.20 7.05 4.93
C PRO A 187 14.24 8.23 4.79
N GLN A 188 14.70 9.35 4.21
CA GLN A 188 13.86 10.52 4.00
C GLN A 188 12.76 10.25 2.96
N MET A 189 13.12 9.63 1.82
CA MET A 189 12.14 9.26 0.79
C MET A 189 11.15 8.23 1.31
N TRP A 190 11.64 7.24 2.06
CA TRP A 190 10.81 6.23 2.70
C TRP A 190 9.71 6.85 3.56
N ASN A 191 10.10 7.70 4.51
CA ASN A 191 9.19 8.25 5.51
C ASN A 191 8.33 9.41 5.02
N THR A 192 8.79 10.16 4.01
CA THR A 192 8.09 11.35 3.51
C THR A 192 7.14 11.01 2.38
N LEU A 193 7.47 10.01 1.55
CA LEU A 193 6.77 9.72 0.31
C LEU A 193 6.30 8.26 0.25
N PHE A 194 7.24 7.31 0.25
CA PHE A 194 6.97 5.94 -0.20
C PHE A 194 5.97 5.17 0.67
N ILE A 195 5.96 5.38 1.99
CA ILE A 195 4.96 4.70 2.85
C ILE A 195 3.61 5.42 2.88
N LYS A 196 3.51 6.61 2.28
CA LYS A 196 2.30 7.42 2.34
C LYS A 196 1.30 6.93 1.31
N THR A 197 0.04 6.94 1.69
CA THR A 197 -1.06 6.45 0.85
C THR A 197 -1.15 7.15 -0.49
N PHE A 198 -0.88 8.45 -0.53
CA PHE A 198 -1.06 9.28 -1.72
C PHE A 198 -0.13 8.91 -2.87
N ASP A 199 1.03 8.30 -2.58
CA ASP A 199 1.99 7.83 -3.59
C ASP A 199 1.39 6.71 -4.45
N HIS A 200 0.58 5.85 -3.84
CA HIS A 200 0.00 4.66 -4.48
C HIS A 200 -1.42 4.85 -5.01
N VAL A 201 -1.97 6.07 -4.90
CA VAL A 201 -3.32 6.38 -5.38
C VAL A 201 -3.47 6.11 -6.88
N GLY A 202 -2.41 6.34 -7.66
CA GLY A 202 -2.40 6.16 -9.12
C GLY A 202 -2.69 4.72 -9.54
N SER A 203 -1.84 3.78 -9.13
CA SER A 203 -1.99 2.35 -9.46
C SER A 203 -3.31 1.77 -8.95
N PHE A 204 -3.71 2.13 -7.73
CA PHE A 204 -4.98 1.72 -7.15
C PHE A 204 -6.18 2.21 -7.98
N SER A 205 -6.17 3.47 -8.42
CA SER A 205 -7.21 4.07 -9.25
C SER A 205 -7.30 3.44 -10.64
N ILE A 206 -6.15 3.12 -11.25
CA ILE A 206 -6.10 2.37 -12.51
C ILE A 206 -6.73 0.98 -12.33
N GLY A 207 -6.47 0.33 -11.19
CA GLY A 207 -7.13 -0.92 -10.79
C GLY A 207 -8.66 -0.77 -10.76
N LEU A 208 -9.16 0.26 -10.05
CA LEU A 208 -10.62 0.52 -9.95
C LEU A 208 -11.28 0.64 -11.33
N VAL A 209 -10.70 1.46 -12.21
CA VAL A 209 -11.23 1.70 -13.57
C VAL A 209 -11.19 0.41 -14.39
N THR A 210 -10.05 -0.30 -14.39
CA THR A 210 -9.88 -1.55 -15.13
C THR A 210 -10.87 -2.61 -14.68
N GLY A 211 -11.04 -2.79 -13.37
CA GLY A 211 -11.99 -3.75 -12.80
C GLY A 211 -13.44 -3.45 -13.17
N TYR A 212 -13.81 -2.17 -13.24
CA TYR A 212 -15.14 -1.74 -13.68
C TYR A 212 -15.38 -2.06 -15.17
N ILE A 213 -14.44 -1.67 -16.04
CA ILE A 213 -14.56 -1.87 -17.49
C ILE A 213 -14.67 -3.36 -17.80
N ILE A 214 -13.76 -4.18 -17.27
CA ILE A 214 -13.73 -5.62 -17.54
C ILE A 214 -15.01 -6.30 -17.03
N ALA A 215 -15.50 -5.94 -15.83
CA ALA A 215 -16.72 -6.53 -15.31
C ALA A 215 -17.96 -6.19 -16.15
N LYS A 216 -18.04 -4.98 -16.71
CA LYS A 216 -19.18 -4.51 -17.52
C LYS A 216 -19.16 -5.06 -18.95
N HIS A 217 -17.96 -5.26 -19.50
CA HIS A 217 -17.74 -5.68 -20.89
C HIS A 217 -17.39 -7.17 -21.02
N LYS A 218 -17.69 -7.98 -19.99
CA LYS A 218 -17.34 -9.40 -19.96
C LYS A 218 -17.86 -10.17 -21.19
N ASP A 219 -19.07 -9.87 -21.66
CA ASP A 219 -19.67 -10.57 -22.81
C ASP A 219 -19.04 -10.14 -24.15
N SER A 220 -18.48 -8.93 -24.23
CA SER A 220 -17.69 -8.49 -25.38
C SER A 220 -16.25 -9.02 -25.36
N PHE A 221 -15.72 -9.37 -24.19
CA PHE A 221 -14.44 -10.05 -24.02
C PHE A 221 -14.65 -11.57 -23.99
N ASN A 222 -15.24 -12.12 -25.06
CA ASN A 222 -15.13 -13.56 -25.33
C ASN A 222 -13.70 -13.86 -25.78
N PHE A 223 -12.79 -14.03 -24.81
CA PHE A 223 -11.61 -14.84 -25.06
C PHE A 223 -12.14 -16.22 -25.40
N GLY A 224 -11.93 -16.64 -26.65
CA GLY A 224 -12.57 -17.81 -27.26
C GLY A 224 -12.61 -19.03 -26.33
N LYS A 225 -13.70 -19.79 -26.45
CA LYS A 225 -13.80 -21.16 -25.94
C LYS A 225 -12.56 -21.98 -26.29
#